data_AF-A0A2I6QMT2-F1
#
_entry.id   AF-A0A2I6QMT2-F1
#
_cell.length_a   1.000
_cell.length_b   1.000
_cell.length_c   1.000
_cell.angle_alpha   90.00
_cell.angle_beta   90.00
_cell.angle_gamma   90.00
#
_symmetry.space_group_name_H-M   'P 1'
#
loop_
_entity.id
_entity.type
_entity.pdbx_description
1 polymer ?
#
loop_
_entity_poly.entity_id
_entity_poly.type
_entity_poly.pdbx_seq_one_letter_code
_entity_poly.pdbx_strand_id
1 'polypeptide(L)' 'MNLAQDEASCVVFGMPAEAIKLGGVDKILPLSHLANEALRLAVG' A
#
# COMPACT_ATOMS: atom_id res chain seq x y z
N MET A 1 -7.40 -4.85 -6.95
CA MET A 1 -6.83 -4.90 -5.58
C MET A 1 -6.02 -3.64 -5.40
N ASN A 2 -6.29 -2.89 -4.34
CA ASN A 2 -5.65 -1.63 -4.00
C ASN A 2 -4.65 -1.87 -2.86
N LEU A 3 -3.42 -1.37 -3.05
CA LEU A 3 -2.33 -1.49 -2.09
C LEU A 3 -2.00 -0.12 -1.48
N ALA A 4 -1.62 -0.08 -0.21
CA ALA A 4 -1.09 1.14 0.44
C ALA A 4 0.24 0.87 1.15
N GLN A 5 1.09 1.89 1.22
CA GLN A 5 2.33 1.86 1.99
C GLN A 5 2.02 1.93 3.50
N ASP A 6 2.76 1.20 4.34
CA ASP A 6 2.64 1.29 5.80
C ASP A 6 3.26 2.58 6.38
N GLU A 7 2.87 2.92 7.61
CA GLU A 7 3.37 4.12 8.31
C GLU A 7 4.87 4.03 8.63
N ALA A 8 5.35 2.85 9.02
CA ALA A 8 6.73 2.66 9.47
C ALA A 8 7.77 2.92 8.37
N SER A 9 7.43 2.65 7.11
CA SER A 9 8.30 2.90 5.96
C SER A 9 8.01 4.23 5.24
N CYS A 10 6.93 4.92 5.60
CA CYS A 10 6.52 6.14 4.93
C CYS A 10 7.11 7.38 5.59
N VAL A 11 7.70 8.28 4.79
CA VAL A 11 8.25 9.55 5.30
C VAL A 11 7.13 10.49 5.75
N VAL A 12 6.02 10.51 5.00
CA VAL A 12 4.81 11.25 5.34
C VAL A 12 3.60 10.35 5.10
N PHE A 13 3.06 9.81 6.17
CA PHE A 13 1.90 8.92 6.14
C PHE A 13 0.57 9.71 5.99
N GLY A 14 0.45 10.48 4.91
CA GLY A 14 -0.73 11.29 4.58
C GLY A 14 -1.71 10.57 3.65
N MET A 15 -1.38 10.55 2.35
CA MET A 15 -2.24 9.89 1.34
C MET A 15 -2.56 8.43 1.65
N PRO A 16 -1.59 7.58 2.10
CA PRO A 16 -1.90 6.21 2.48
C PRO A 16 -2.92 6.13 3.63
N ALA A 17 -2.81 7.00 4.65
CA ALA A 17 -3.73 7.02 5.79
C ALA A 17 -5.16 7.37 5.38
N GLU A 18 -5.34 8.35 4.49
CA GLU A 18 -6.67 8.73 4.00
C GLU A 18 -7.32 7.63 3.17
N ALA A 19 -6.55 6.94 2.30
CA ALA A 19 -7.07 5.81 1.53
C ALA A 19 -7.53 4.65 2.45
N ILE A 20 -6.79 4.38 3.54
CA ILE A 20 -7.15 3.37 4.53
C ILE A 20 -8.44 3.77 5.27
N LYS A 21 -8.55 5.02 5.74
CA LYS A 21 -9.75 5.53 6.44
C LYS A 21 -11.02 5.43 5.59
N LEU A 22 -10.89 5.64 4.29
CA LEU A 22 -11.99 5.51 3.34
C LEU A 22 -12.35 4.05 3.00
N GLY A 23 -11.64 3.07 3.56
CA GLY A 23 -11.86 1.65 3.28
C GLY A 23 -11.44 1.23 1.88
N GLY A 24 -10.66 2.05 1.17
CA GLY A 24 -10.27 1.83 -0.22
C GLY A 24 -9.02 0.97 -0.41
N VAL A 25 -8.49 0.37 0.66
CA VAL A 25 -7.23 -0.37 0.68
C VAL A 25 -7.48 -1.82 1.05
N ASP A 26 -7.04 -2.75 0.21
CA ASP A 26 -7.16 -4.19 0.45
C ASP A 26 -5.97 -4.72 1.27
N LYS A 27 -4.77 -4.14 1.07
CA LYS A 27 -3.53 -4.60 1.72
C LYS A 27 -2.57 -3.45 2.01
N ILE A 28 -2.01 -3.45 3.22
CA ILE A 28 -1.01 -2.47 3.67
C ILE A 28 0.35 -3.18 3.74
N LEU A 29 1.39 -2.58 3.16
CA LEU A 29 2.72 -3.18 3.02
C LEU A 29 3.85 -2.15 3.21
N PRO A 30 5.05 -2.57 3.67
CA PRO A 30 6.22 -1.70 3.65
C PRO A 30 6.64 -1.37 2.21
N LEU A 31 7.32 -0.23 2.04
CA LEU A 31 7.81 0.23 0.73
C LEU A 31 8.61 -0.83 -0.03
N SER A 32 9.44 -1.60 0.68
CA SER A 32 10.29 -2.64 0.10
C SER A 32 9.50 -3.80 -0.52
N HIS A 33 8.24 -4.02 -0.13
CA HIS A 33 7.43 -5.14 -0.61
C HIS A 33 6.36 -4.71 -1.63
N LEU A 34 6.02 -3.42 -1.70
CA LEU A 34 4.97 -2.89 -2.56
C LEU A 34 5.16 -3.25 -4.04
N ALA A 35 6.37 -3.07 -4.58
CA ALA A 35 6.65 -3.35 -5.98
C ALA A 35 6.50 -4.85 -6.33
N ASN A 36 6.95 -5.73 -5.43
CA ASN A 36 6.83 -7.18 -5.63
C ASN A 36 5.36 -7.62 -5.61
N GLU A 37 4.56 -7.11 -4.67
CA GLU A 37 3.13 -7.40 -4.63
C GLU A 37 2.39 -6.86 -5.86
N ALA A 38 2.70 -5.62 -6.27
CA ALA A 38 2.09 -5.02 -7.44
C ALA A 38 2.35 -5.85 -8.71
N LEU A 39 3.59 -6.33 -8.90
CA LEU A 39 3.91 -7.24 -10.00
C LEU A 39 3.14 -8.55 -9.87
N ARG A 40 3.16 -9.19 -8.71
CA ARG A 40 2.42 -10.45 -8.48
C ARG A 40 0.94 -10.34 -8.87
N LEU A 41 0.31 -9.20 -8.62
CA LEU A 41 -1.09 -8.94 -9.00
C LEU A 41 -1.29 -8.61 -10.48
N ALA A 42 -0.27 -8.10 -11.16
CA ALA A 42 -0.35 -7.68 -12.55
C ALA A 42 -0.01 -8.80 -13.56
N VAL A 43 0.82 -9.78 -13.14
CA VAL A 43 1.26 -10.90 -14.00
C VAL A 43 0.66 -12.26 -13.64
N GLY A 44 -0.19 -12.32 -12.61
CA GLY A 44 -0.96 -13.51 -12.23
C GLY A 44 -2.41 -13.42 -12.69
#